data_AF-A0AAW2RF41-F1
#
_entry.id   AF-A0AAW2RF41-F1
#
_cell.length_a   1.000
_cell.length_b   1.000
_cell.length_c   1.000
_cell.angle_alpha   90.00
_cell.angle_beta   90.00
_cell.angle_gamma   90.00
#
_symmetry.space_group_name_H-M   'P 1'
#
loop_
_entity.id
_entity.type
_entity.pdbx_description
1 polymer ?
#
loop_
_entity_poly.entity_id
_entity_poly.type
_entity_poly.pdbx_seq_one_letter_code
_entity_poly.pdbx_strand_id
1 'polypeptide(L)'
;MLKLKDWPPSTLFEERLPRHGAEFLSALPYKEYTHPRSGILNLASKLAAEMLKPDLGPKTYIAYGFAEELGRGDSVTKLHCDISDAVNILLHTADVAPENRQLSKIEKLKEKHAIQDQRELFCNVNTNHKETGIFGRNSEEMNIGAEKDTVEGGAIWDIFRREDVCKLEEYLRRHHTEFRHIHGCPVEQ
;
A
#
# COMPACT_ATOMS: atom_id res chain seq x y z
N MET A 1 -8.35 3.68 -8.23
CA MET A 1 -7.53 4.59 -7.43
C MET A 1 -6.52 5.27 -8.34
N LEU A 2 -6.39 6.60 -8.27
CA LEU A 2 -5.43 7.34 -9.08
C LEU A 2 -4.16 7.58 -8.26
N LYS A 3 -3.02 7.33 -8.89
CA LYS A 3 -1.69 7.52 -8.33
C LYS A 3 -0.81 8.15 -9.40
N LEU A 4 -0.23 9.28 -9.09
CA LEU A 4 0.86 9.88 -9.83
C LEU A 4 2.17 9.44 -9.18
N LYS A 5 2.99 8.71 -9.95
CA LYS A 5 4.24 8.12 -9.50
C LYS A 5 5.40 8.73 -10.27
N ASP A 6 6.49 9.00 -9.56
CA ASP A 6 7.79 9.44 -10.08
C ASP A 6 7.68 10.70 -10.98
N TRP A 7 6.83 11.64 -10.57
CA TRP A 7 6.69 12.95 -11.22
C TRP A 7 7.02 14.10 -10.26
N PRO A 8 7.90 15.04 -10.64
CA PRO A 8 8.79 14.98 -11.80
C PRO A 8 9.74 13.77 -11.74
N PRO A 9 10.26 13.30 -12.89
CA PRO A 9 11.32 12.29 -12.90
C PRO A 9 12.49 12.73 -12.01
N SER A 10 13.10 11.79 -11.28
CA SER A 10 14.12 12.08 -10.26
C SER A 10 15.28 12.95 -10.77
N THR A 11 15.76 12.67 -11.99
CA THR A 11 16.84 13.43 -12.64
C THR A 11 16.49 14.89 -12.91
N LEU A 12 15.21 15.25 -12.91
CA LEU A 12 14.71 16.59 -13.22
C LEU A 12 14.06 17.25 -11.99
N PHE A 13 14.08 16.62 -10.82
CA PHE A 13 13.35 17.11 -9.65
C PHE A 13 13.91 18.44 -9.14
N GLU A 14 15.22 18.52 -8.91
CA GLU A 14 15.88 19.77 -8.48
C GLU A 14 15.81 20.86 -9.56
N GLU A 15 15.78 20.50 -10.84
CA GLU A 15 15.67 21.46 -11.96
C GLU A 15 14.26 22.04 -12.08
N ARG A 16 13.23 21.18 -12.05
CA ARG A 16 11.83 21.56 -12.28
C ARG A 16 11.18 22.14 -11.04
N LEU A 17 11.57 21.69 -9.86
CA LEU A 17 11.00 22.11 -8.57
C LEU A 17 12.10 22.48 -7.56
N PRO A 18 12.95 23.48 -7.85
CA PRO A 18 14.15 23.78 -7.06
C PRO A 18 13.85 24.09 -5.60
N ARG A 19 12.77 24.84 -5.33
CA ARG A 19 12.33 25.15 -3.97
C ARG A 19 11.92 23.89 -3.20
N HIS A 20 11.12 23.02 -3.83
CA HIS A 20 10.67 21.77 -3.20
C HIS A 20 11.85 20.81 -2.99
N GLY A 21 12.81 20.77 -3.93
CA GLY A 21 14.06 20.03 -3.77
C GLY A 21 14.85 20.49 -2.55
N ALA A 22 15.04 21.80 -2.39
CA ALA A 22 15.73 22.36 -1.23
C ALA A 22 15.00 22.06 0.08
N GLU A 23 13.68 22.25 0.13
CA GLU A 23 12.86 21.95 1.31
C GLU A 23 12.90 20.45 1.66
N PHE A 24 12.75 19.56 0.67
CA PHE A 24 12.85 18.11 0.85
C PHE A 24 14.20 17.69 1.43
N LEU A 25 15.31 18.15 0.84
CA LEU A 25 16.65 17.85 1.34
C LEU A 25 16.88 18.41 2.76
N SER A 26 16.29 19.57 3.06
CA SER A 26 16.36 20.14 4.40
C SER A 26 15.62 19.31 5.44
N ALA A 27 14.53 18.64 5.05
CA ALA A 27 13.67 17.82 5.90
C ALA A 27 14.18 16.38 6.10
N LEU A 28 15.20 15.94 5.34
CA LEU A 28 15.78 14.60 5.49
C LEU A 28 16.29 14.37 6.93
N PRO A 29 15.83 13.32 7.62
CA PRO A 29 16.37 12.92 8.92
C PRO A 29 17.70 12.17 8.74
N TYR A 30 18.53 12.09 9.79
CA TYR A 30 19.79 11.33 9.79
C TYR A 30 20.67 11.63 8.57
N LYS A 31 20.98 12.92 8.36
CA LYS A 31 21.63 13.44 7.14
C LYS A 31 22.99 12.80 6.85
N GLU A 32 23.65 12.24 7.85
CA GLU A 32 24.85 11.43 7.72
C GLU A 32 24.64 10.23 6.77
N TYR A 33 23.44 9.64 6.76
CA TYR A 33 23.05 8.52 5.91
C TYR A 33 22.21 8.96 4.71
N THR A 34 21.31 9.92 4.89
CA THR A 34 20.27 10.20 3.89
C THR A 34 20.65 11.31 2.92
N HIS A 35 21.54 12.24 3.29
CA HIS A 35 21.81 13.40 2.46
C HIS A 35 22.69 12.99 1.25
N PRO A 36 22.29 13.28 0.00
CA PRO A 36 22.96 12.75 -1.20
C PRO A 36 24.34 13.36 -1.46
N ARG A 37 24.59 14.58 -0.96
CA ARG A 37 25.88 15.29 -1.13
C ARG A 37 26.79 15.29 0.11
N SER A 38 26.26 15.57 1.30
CA SER A 38 27.03 15.69 2.55
C SER A 38 26.96 14.46 3.45
N GLY A 39 26.18 13.43 3.12
CA GLY A 39 26.04 12.24 3.94
C GLY A 39 27.34 11.44 4.02
N ILE A 40 28.05 11.54 5.13
CA ILE A 40 29.35 10.87 5.31
C ILE A 40 29.26 9.33 5.34
N LEU A 41 28.11 8.79 5.72
CA LEU A 41 27.79 7.36 5.76
C LEU A 41 26.93 6.93 4.56
N ASN A 42 26.56 7.88 3.69
CA ASN A 42 25.88 7.58 2.43
C ASN A 42 26.91 7.15 1.38
N LEU A 43 27.04 5.85 1.12
CA LEU A 43 27.98 5.31 0.13
C LEU A 43 27.77 5.90 -1.26
N ALA A 44 26.53 6.18 -1.66
CA ALA A 44 26.23 6.74 -2.97
C ALA A 44 26.77 8.16 -3.17
N SER A 45 26.90 8.93 -2.08
CA SER A 45 27.54 10.25 -2.11
C SER A 45 29.05 10.17 -2.37
N LYS A 46 29.66 9.00 -2.12
CA LYS A 46 31.11 8.75 -2.23
C LYS A 46 31.51 8.08 -3.54
N LEU A 47 30.56 7.60 -4.33
CA LEU A 47 30.83 7.04 -5.66
C LEU A 47 31.36 8.12 -6.61
N ALA A 48 32.40 7.77 -7.36
CA ALA A 48 33.01 8.65 -8.36
C ALA A 48 31.99 9.07 -9.43
N ALA A 49 32.21 10.23 -10.05
CA ALA A 49 31.31 10.76 -11.06
C ALA A 49 31.24 9.88 -12.32
N GLU A 50 32.31 9.15 -12.64
CA GLU A 50 32.34 8.24 -13.79
C GLU A 50 31.61 6.91 -13.54
N MET A 51 31.20 6.61 -12.30
CA MET A 51 30.47 5.39 -11.98
C MET A 51 28.97 5.56 -12.20
N LEU A 52 28.31 4.51 -12.72
CA LEU A 52 26.85 4.46 -12.80
C LEU A 52 26.26 4.49 -11.39
N LYS A 53 25.75 5.65 -10.99
CA LYS A 53 25.01 5.79 -9.74
C LYS A 53 23.61 5.21 -9.93
N PRO A 54 23.13 4.35 -9.01
CA PRO A 54 21.73 3.95 -9.04
C PRO A 54 20.83 5.20 -8.92
N ASP A 55 19.66 5.16 -9.53
CA ASP A 55 18.65 6.20 -9.32
C ASP A 55 18.11 6.11 -7.88
N LEU A 56 18.67 6.94 -7.00
CA LEU A 56 18.31 7.01 -5.58
C LEU A 56 17.22 8.05 -5.30
N GLY A 57 16.63 8.64 -6.34
CA GLY A 57 15.61 9.68 -6.20
C GLY A 57 16.18 11.09 -6.09
N PRO A 58 15.39 12.05 -5.57
CA PRO A 58 14.10 11.84 -4.90
C PRO A 58 13.02 11.33 -5.85
N LYS A 59 12.10 10.50 -5.31
CA LYS A 59 10.90 10.01 -6.03
C LYS A 59 9.66 10.56 -5.34
N THR A 60 8.73 11.09 -6.14
CA THR A 60 7.50 11.69 -5.62
C THR A 60 6.31 10.78 -5.88
N TYR A 61 5.47 10.62 -4.85
CA TYR A 61 4.24 9.84 -4.90
C TYR A 61 3.07 10.71 -4.46
N ILE A 62 2.10 10.90 -5.35
CA ILE A 62 0.84 11.59 -5.03
C ILE A 62 -0.29 10.60 -5.35
N ALA A 63 -1.12 10.30 -4.37
CA ALA A 63 -2.22 9.36 -4.55
C ALA A 63 -3.46 9.82 -3.79
N TYR A 64 -4.62 9.45 -4.32
CA TYR A 64 -5.83 9.45 -3.50
C TYR A 64 -5.81 8.22 -2.60
N GLY A 65 -6.19 8.42 -1.33
CA GLY A 65 -6.47 7.34 -0.39
C GLY A 65 -7.94 6.91 -0.43
N PHE A 66 -8.26 5.89 0.36
CA PHE A 66 -9.64 5.52 0.68
C PHE A 66 -9.95 5.98 2.10
N ALA A 67 -11.03 6.75 2.28
CA ALA A 67 -11.48 7.12 3.62
C ALA A 67 -11.91 5.89 4.46
N GLU A 68 -12.28 4.81 3.76
CA GLU A 68 -12.58 3.53 4.37
C GLU A 68 -12.14 2.42 3.41
N GLU A 69 -11.31 1.50 3.89
CA GLU A 69 -10.84 0.37 3.10
C GLU A 69 -12.00 -0.52 2.65
N LEU A 70 -11.92 -1.02 1.42
CA LEU A 70 -12.87 -1.97 0.86
C LEU A 70 -12.62 -3.41 1.35
N GLY A 71 -11.53 -3.63 2.09
CA GLY A 71 -11.20 -4.90 2.75
C GLY A 71 -10.75 -6.03 1.82
N ARG A 72 -10.38 -5.72 0.57
CA ARG A 72 -10.00 -6.73 -0.46
C ARG A 72 -8.70 -6.37 -1.20
N GLY A 73 -7.75 -5.73 -0.52
CA GLY A 73 -6.43 -5.44 -1.10
C GLY A 73 -6.39 -4.16 -1.95
N ASP A 74 -6.95 -3.07 -1.42
CA ASP A 74 -7.02 -1.75 -2.05
C ASP A 74 -5.81 -0.85 -1.77
N SER A 75 -4.64 -1.46 -1.55
CA SER A 75 -3.38 -0.77 -1.27
C SER A 75 -2.95 0.19 -2.40
N VAL A 76 -2.52 1.40 -2.03
CA VAL A 76 -1.94 2.42 -2.95
C VAL A 76 -0.59 1.97 -3.52
N THR A 77 0.17 1.23 -2.73
CA THR A 77 1.46 0.66 -3.09
C THR A 77 1.42 -0.82 -2.72
N LYS A 78 1.58 -1.69 -3.71
CA LYS A 78 1.63 -3.13 -3.47
C LYS A 78 2.90 -3.50 -2.70
N LEU A 79 2.84 -4.61 -1.99
CA LEU A 79 3.99 -5.20 -1.31
C LEU A 79 5.16 -5.36 -2.29
N HIS A 80 6.33 -4.88 -1.90
CA HIS A 80 7.58 -4.99 -2.63
C HIS A 80 8.75 -4.93 -1.65
N CYS A 81 9.93 -5.33 -2.12
CA CYS A 81 11.18 -5.15 -1.40
C CYS A 81 12.01 -4.12 -2.16
N ASP A 82 12.45 -3.06 -1.47
CA ASP A 82 13.41 -2.13 -2.04
C ASP A 82 14.81 -2.76 -2.09
N ILE A 83 15.55 -2.41 -3.14
CA ILE A 83 16.91 -2.94 -3.39
C ILE A 83 17.97 -2.15 -2.59
N SER A 84 17.62 -0.92 -2.17
CA SER A 84 18.48 0.01 -1.44
C SER A 84 17.74 0.52 -0.21
N ASP A 85 18.49 1.06 0.75
CA ASP A 85 17.90 1.78 1.88
C ASP A 85 17.08 2.97 1.38
N ALA A 86 15.92 3.19 1.99
CA ALA A 86 14.97 4.22 1.59
C ALA A 86 14.47 5.03 2.81
N VAL A 87 14.21 6.31 2.57
CA VAL A 87 13.53 7.20 3.51
C VAL A 87 12.31 7.78 2.82
N ASN A 88 11.13 7.58 3.42
CA ASN A 88 9.87 8.11 2.94
C ASN A 88 9.42 9.25 3.87
N ILE A 89 9.11 10.41 3.29
CA ILE A 89 8.63 11.57 4.03
C ILE A 89 7.22 11.91 3.54
N LEU A 90 6.25 11.85 4.45
CA LEU A 90 4.89 12.31 4.17
C LEU A 90 4.85 13.83 4.33
N LEU A 91 4.82 14.54 3.19
CA LEU A 91 4.88 16.01 3.16
C LEU A 91 3.51 16.67 3.23
N HIS A 92 2.46 16.02 2.73
CA HIS A 92 1.13 16.61 2.62
C HIS A 92 0.04 15.55 2.71
N THR A 93 -1.01 15.91 3.45
CA THR A 93 -2.29 15.20 3.51
C THR A 93 -3.41 16.22 3.31
N ALA A 94 -4.48 15.78 2.67
CA ALA A 94 -5.68 16.59 2.50
C ALA A 94 -6.90 15.70 2.64
N ASP A 95 -7.69 15.96 3.67
CA ASP A 95 -8.91 15.21 3.92
C ASP A 95 -10.02 15.67 2.99
N VAL A 96 -10.69 14.71 2.38
CA VAL A 96 -11.85 14.94 1.53
C VAL A 96 -13.00 14.12 2.10
N ALA A 97 -13.92 14.79 2.79
CA ALA A 97 -15.08 14.15 3.38
C ALA A 97 -15.97 13.55 2.26
N PRO A 98 -16.29 12.25 2.30
CA PRO A 98 -17.17 11.65 1.32
C PRO A 98 -18.61 12.15 1.51
N GLU A 99 -19.30 12.41 0.41
CA GLU A 99 -20.73 12.68 0.42
C GLU A 99 -21.52 11.43 0.82
N ASN A 100 -22.72 11.60 1.40
CA ASN A 100 -23.62 10.48 1.73
C ASN A 100 -23.87 9.54 0.54
N ARG A 101 -23.98 10.09 -0.68
CA ARG A 101 -24.13 9.29 -1.91
C ARG A 101 -22.92 8.42 -2.19
N GLN A 102 -21.71 8.89 -1.88
CA GLN A 102 -20.48 8.12 -2.05
C GLN A 102 -20.38 7.04 -0.97
N LEU A 103 -20.72 7.35 0.28
CA LEU A 103 -20.80 6.37 1.37
C LEU A 103 -21.74 5.21 1.03
N SER A 104 -22.96 5.49 0.56
CA SER A 104 -23.89 4.43 0.16
C SER A 104 -23.39 3.60 -1.04
N LYS A 105 -22.55 4.17 -1.91
CA LYS A 105 -21.92 3.40 -3.00
C LYS A 105 -20.81 2.48 -2.47
N ILE A 106 -20.02 2.96 -1.51
CA ILE A 106 -18.97 2.17 -0.85
C ILE A 106 -19.59 0.98 -0.13
N GLU A 107 -20.64 1.20 0.67
CA GLU A 107 -21.32 0.14 1.41
C GLU A 107 -21.90 -0.95 0.48
N LYS A 108 -22.62 -0.54 -0.58
CA LYS A 108 -23.12 -1.48 -1.60
C LYS A 108 -21.99 -2.24 -2.32
N LEU A 109 -20.83 -1.61 -2.48
CA LEU A 109 -19.68 -2.26 -3.11
C LEU A 109 -19.06 -3.30 -2.17
N LYS A 110 -18.94 -2.99 -0.86
CA LYS A 110 -18.51 -3.94 0.17
C LYS A 110 -19.42 -5.16 0.25
N GLU A 111 -20.74 -4.97 0.20
CA GLU A 111 -21.70 -6.08 0.20
C GLU A 111 -21.51 -6.99 -1.04
N LYS A 112 -21.41 -6.40 -2.23
CA LYS A 112 -21.14 -7.16 -3.47
C LYS A 112 -19.83 -7.93 -3.38
N HIS A 113 -18.82 -7.31 -2.81
CA HIS A 113 -17.51 -7.92 -2.58
C HIS A 113 -17.60 -9.14 -1.66
N ALA A 114 -18.30 -9.02 -0.52
CA ALA A 114 -18.51 -10.12 0.41
C ALA A 114 -19.26 -11.30 -0.23
N ILE A 115 -20.31 -11.01 -1.02
CA ILE A 115 -21.07 -12.06 -1.74
C ILE A 115 -20.17 -12.78 -2.76
N GLN A 116 -19.31 -12.03 -3.47
CA GLN A 116 -18.38 -12.61 -4.42
C GLN A 116 -17.35 -13.51 -3.73
N ASP A 117 -16.75 -13.05 -2.63
CA ASP A 117 -15.81 -13.85 -1.82
C ASP A 117 -16.46 -15.15 -1.34
N GLN A 118 -17.68 -15.07 -0.80
CA GLN A 118 -18.43 -16.26 -0.36
C GLN A 118 -18.58 -17.27 -1.50
N ARG A 119 -18.92 -16.80 -2.70
CA ARG A 119 -19.10 -17.65 -3.87
C ARG A 119 -17.78 -18.26 -4.35
N GLU A 120 -16.71 -17.48 -4.45
CA GLU A 120 -15.47 -17.92 -5.08
C GLU A 120 -14.58 -18.74 -4.14
N LEU A 121 -14.55 -18.38 -2.84
CA LEU A 121 -13.70 -19.04 -1.85
C LEU A 121 -14.37 -20.27 -1.22
N PHE A 122 -15.69 -20.24 -1.01
CA PHE A 122 -16.39 -21.30 -0.25
C PHE A 122 -17.28 -22.21 -1.09
N CYS A 123 -17.87 -21.73 -2.21
CA CYS A 123 -18.74 -22.61 -3.03
C CYS A 123 -17.97 -23.62 -3.92
N ASN A 124 -16.65 -23.48 -4.08
CA ASN A 124 -15.81 -24.47 -4.78
C ASN A 124 -15.41 -25.69 -3.91
N VAL A 125 -15.79 -25.74 -2.64
CA VAL A 125 -15.45 -26.85 -1.73
C VAL A 125 -16.43 -28.03 -1.84
N ASN A 126 -17.56 -27.89 -2.56
CA ASN A 126 -18.60 -28.92 -2.63
C ASN A 126 -18.56 -29.81 -3.90
N THR A 127 -17.38 -30.28 -4.29
CA THR A 127 -17.27 -31.47 -5.14
C THR A 127 -16.28 -32.45 -4.53
N ASN A 128 -16.71 -33.11 -3.45
CA ASN A 128 -16.49 -34.53 -3.13
C ASN A 128 -16.47 -34.74 -1.61
N HIS A 129 -17.61 -34.61 -0.94
CA HIS A 129 -18.03 -35.52 0.12
C HIS A 129 -19.49 -35.21 0.48
N LYS A 130 -20.38 -36.17 0.24
CA LYS A 130 -21.71 -36.17 0.85
C LYS A 130 -21.53 -36.42 2.35
N GLU A 131 -21.61 -35.38 3.16
CA GLU A 131 -22.10 -35.54 4.54
C GLU A 131 -23.10 -34.43 4.87
N THR A 132 -24.32 -34.90 5.10
CA THR A 132 -25.42 -34.19 5.75
C THR A 132 -25.02 -33.74 7.13
N GLY A 133 -25.04 -32.44 7.41
CA GLY A 133 -24.80 -31.90 8.75
C GLY A 133 -25.18 -30.44 8.86
N ILE A 134 -26.25 -30.18 9.59
CA ILE A 134 -26.79 -28.87 9.95
C ILE A 134 -25.69 -27.98 10.53
N PHE A 135 -25.40 -26.84 9.90
CA PHE A 135 -24.74 -25.73 10.57
C PHE A 135 -25.61 -24.47 10.43
N GLY A 136 -26.17 -24.08 11.57
CA GLY A 136 -27.07 -22.95 11.71
C GLY A 136 -26.40 -21.64 11.30
N ARG A 137 -27.24 -20.75 10.77
CA ARG A 137 -26.98 -19.31 10.76
C ARG A 137 -26.78 -18.84 12.20
N ASN A 138 -25.52 -18.74 12.62
CA ASN A 138 -25.16 -17.73 13.61
C ASN A 138 -24.66 -16.53 12.82
N SER A 139 -25.61 -15.70 12.38
CA SER A 139 -25.34 -14.29 12.13
C SER A 139 -25.10 -13.67 13.50
N GLU A 140 -23.90 -13.86 14.05
CA GLU A 140 -23.37 -12.92 15.02
C GLU A 140 -23.09 -11.64 14.23
N GLU A 141 -24.10 -10.76 14.22
CA GLU A 141 -23.86 -9.34 14.03
C GLU A 141 -22.88 -8.92 15.12
N MET A 142 -21.58 -8.98 14.80
CA MET A 142 -20.57 -8.23 15.53
C MET A 142 -20.87 -6.76 15.27
N ASN A 143 -21.76 -6.22 16.10
CA ASN A 143 -21.97 -4.81 16.27
C ASN A 143 -20.72 -4.24 16.95
N ILE A 144 -19.62 -4.16 16.18
CA ILE A 144 -18.48 -3.34 16.57
C ILE A 144 -18.92 -1.92 16.24
N GLY A 145 -19.65 -1.33 17.18
CA GLY A 145 -19.64 0.11 17.38
C GLY A 145 -18.21 0.50 17.74
N ALA A 146 -17.31 0.47 16.76
CA ALA A 146 -16.04 1.13 16.87
C ALA A 146 -16.40 2.62 16.82
N GLU A 147 -16.38 3.27 17.99
CA GLU A 147 -15.93 4.65 18.03
C GLU A 147 -14.70 4.71 17.12
N LYS A 148 -14.86 5.30 15.93
CA LYS A 148 -13.72 5.66 15.09
C LYS A 148 -13.00 6.73 15.90
N ASP A 149 -12.10 6.30 16.78
CA ASP A 149 -10.97 7.11 17.19
C ASP A 149 -10.34 7.56 15.87
N THR A 150 -10.61 8.80 15.48
CA THR A 150 -10.04 9.41 14.29
C THR A 150 -8.59 9.63 14.61
N VAL A 151 -7.78 8.59 14.46
CA VAL A 151 -6.33 8.71 14.44
C VAL A 151 -6.03 9.56 13.21
N GLU A 152 -5.65 10.81 13.45
CA GLU A 152 -5.16 11.73 12.44
C GLU A 152 -3.95 11.07 11.75
N GLY A 153 -4.11 10.64 10.51
CA GLY A 153 -3.11 9.85 9.80
C GLY A 153 -3.31 9.91 8.29
N GLY A 154 -2.20 10.05 7.54
CA GLY A 154 -2.26 10.16 6.07
C GLY A 154 -2.12 8.85 5.31
N ALA A 155 -1.36 7.89 5.84
CA ALA A 155 -1.08 6.62 5.19
C ALA A 155 -0.81 5.53 6.23
N ILE A 156 -1.27 4.31 5.92
CA ILE A 156 -1.01 3.10 6.70
C ILE A 156 0.11 2.32 6.02
N TRP A 157 1.06 1.80 6.81
CA TRP A 157 2.21 1.05 6.33
C TRP A 157 2.34 -0.27 7.06
N ASP A 158 2.31 -1.37 6.31
CA ASP A 158 2.72 -2.68 6.78
C ASP A 158 4.17 -2.93 6.38
N ILE A 159 5.06 -3.04 7.37
CA ILE A 159 6.50 -3.24 7.15
C ILE A 159 6.90 -4.61 7.69
N PHE A 160 7.50 -5.41 6.83
CA PHE A 160 7.99 -6.74 7.17
C PHE A 160 9.50 -6.78 7.20
N ARG A 161 10.03 -7.68 8.03
CA ARG A 161 11.47 -7.92 8.12
C ARG A 161 11.96 -8.67 6.89
N ARG A 162 13.20 -8.37 6.48
CA ARG A 162 13.83 -9.01 5.32
C ARG A 162 14.00 -10.52 5.54
N GLU A 163 14.24 -10.95 6.77
CA GLU A 163 14.42 -12.35 7.13
C GLU A 163 13.15 -13.18 6.91
N ASP A 164 11.97 -12.53 6.89
CA ASP A 164 10.68 -13.20 6.72
C ASP A 164 10.23 -13.26 5.26
N VAL A 165 11.01 -12.75 4.30
CA VAL A 165 10.65 -12.74 2.86
C VAL A 165 10.28 -14.13 2.35
N CYS A 166 11.05 -15.17 2.69
CA CYS A 166 10.73 -16.54 2.25
C CYS A 166 9.37 -17.03 2.79
N LYS A 167 9.05 -16.71 4.05
CA LYS A 167 7.76 -17.08 4.67
C LYS A 167 6.60 -16.29 4.04
N LEU A 168 6.82 -15.01 3.75
CA LEU A 168 5.84 -14.17 3.07
C LEU A 168 5.56 -14.68 1.67
N GLU A 169 6.58 -15.04 0.90
CA GLU A 169 6.36 -15.63 -0.43
C GLU A 169 5.60 -16.95 -0.36
N GLU A 170 5.93 -17.83 0.60
CA GLU A 170 5.20 -19.07 0.82
C GLU A 170 3.73 -18.80 1.17
N TYR A 171 3.48 -17.85 2.06
CA TYR A 171 2.13 -17.42 2.44
C TYR A 171 1.37 -16.88 1.22
N LEU A 172 1.96 -15.95 0.46
CA LEU A 172 1.32 -15.36 -0.72
C LEU A 172 1.01 -16.40 -1.80
N ARG A 173 1.89 -17.39 -2.01
CA ARG A 173 1.63 -18.49 -2.95
C ARG A 173 0.51 -19.40 -2.44
N ARG A 174 0.50 -19.73 -1.14
CA ARG A 174 -0.52 -20.59 -0.52
C ARG A 174 -1.90 -19.93 -0.53
N HIS A 175 -1.95 -18.63 -0.30
CA HIS A 175 -3.18 -17.85 -0.16
C HIS A 175 -3.48 -16.98 -1.39
N HIS A 176 -2.87 -17.26 -2.55
CA HIS A 176 -3.01 -16.43 -3.76
C HIS A 176 -4.47 -16.21 -4.17
N THR A 177 -5.32 -17.22 -3.96
CA THR A 177 -6.77 -17.20 -4.25
C THR A 177 -7.57 -16.26 -3.35
N GLU A 178 -7.02 -15.78 -2.24
CA GLU A 178 -7.65 -14.80 -1.35
C GLU A 178 -7.43 -13.37 -1.85
N PHE A 179 -6.38 -13.13 -2.65
CA PHE A 179 -6.06 -11.80 -3.15
C PHE A 179 -6.81 -11.46 -4.44
N ARG A 180 -6.98 -10.16 -4.67
CA ARG A 180 -7.69 -9.62 -5.84
C ARG A 180 -6.91 -8.48 -6.49
N HIS A 181 -7.09 -8.33 -7.80
CA HIS A 181 -6.67 -7.14 -8.54
C HIS A 181 -7.64 -5.97 -8.33
N ILE A 182 -7.26 -4.78 -8.80
CA ILE A 182 -8.00 -3.51 -8.60
C ILE A 182 -9.47 -3.55 -9.03
N HIS A 183 -9.83 -4.45 -9.96
CA HIS A 183 -11.20 -4.62 -10.46
C HIS A 183 -11.92 -5.85 -9.87
N GLY A 184 -11.41 -6.42 -8.78
CA GLY A 184 -12.00 -7.57 -8.11
C GLY A 184 -11.76 -8.90 -8.81
N CYS A 185 -10.85 -8.96 -9.79
CA CYS A 185 -10.43 -10.22 -10.42
C CYS A 185 -9.52 -11.01 -9.47
N PRO A 186 -9.68 -12.34 -9.35
CA PRO A 186 -8.73 -13.22 -8.66
C PRO A 186 -7.30 -13.04 -9.17
N VAL A 187 -6.33 -13.20 -8.28
CA VAL A 187 -4.92 -13.34 -8.65
C VAL A 187 -4.71 -14.78 -9.13
N GLU A 188 -4.18 -14.93 -10.34
CA GLU A 188 -3.80 -16.23 -10.90
C GLU A 188 -2.38 -16.62 -10.43
N GLN A 189 -2.09 -17.92 -10.44
CA GLN A 189 -0.81 -18.49 -10.00
C GLN A 189 0.30 -18.35 -11.05
#